data_AF-A0A1V6P0C0-F1
#
_entry.id   AF-A0A1V6P0C0-F1
#
_cell.length_a   1.000
_cell.length_b   1.000
_cell.length_c   1.000
_cell.angle_alpha   90.00
_cell.angle_beta   90.00
_cell.angle_gamma   90.00
#
_symmetry.space_group_name_H-M   'P 1'
#
loop_
_entity.id
_entity.type
_entity.pdbx_description
1 polymer ?
#
loop_
_entity_poly.entity_id
_entity_poly.type
_entity_poly.pdbx_seq_one_letter_code
_entity_poly.pdbx_strand_id
1 'polypeptide(L)'
;MPARKAIIAVTSKGLTLPQSEETVGIIITKVLHPYIDLVDAGFEVDLVSKSGSYTVTSSCIDLTRGEDLKIWNDVNSEFRKKLNNMPKASEVDGSQYGLFYASQSLPQVSDYETSSGLQKIALQVWVHGGVIAAVCDGAEPFINMIDPSTGKPITTRKIAIKAKYIMMNEAFAADPNGSHKGKREVDTFWVINERLITGSGRCTATCAIMAALDAFDKL
;
A
#
# COMPACT_ATOMS: atom_id res chain seq x y z
N MET A 1 -16.07 10.84 12.76
CA MET A 1 -14.99 9.87 12.51
C MET A 1 -15.23 9.22 11.15
N PRO A 2 -14.22 9.16 10.28
CA PRO A 2 -14.31 8.44 9.01
C PRO A 2 -14.63 6.96 9.20
N ALA A 3 -15.18 6.30 8.17
CA ALA A 3 -15.55 4.88 8.25
C ALA A 3 -14.30 3.98 8.35
N ARG A 4 -14.37 2.88 9.10
CA ARG A 4 -13.36 1.79 9.07
C ARG A 4 -13.51 0.95 7.80
N LYS A 5 -13.43 1.63 6.65
CA LYS A 5 -13.34 1.06 5.31
C LYS A 5 -12.07 1.59 4.68
N ALA A 6 -11.26 0.70 4.13
CA ALA A 6 -9.98 1.03 3.54
C ALA A 6 -9.86 0.55 2.09
N ILE A 7 -9.21 1.37 1.27
CA ILE A 7 -8.75 0.98 -0.06
C ILE A 7 -7.27 0.64 0.00
N ILE A 8 -6.89 -0.50 -0.56
CA ILE A 8 -5.51 -0.76 -0.98
C ILE A 8 -5.47 -0.65 -2.51
N ALA A 9 -4.86 0.43 -3.00
CA ALA A 9 -4.58 0.59 -4.41
C ALA A 9 -3.38 -0.26 -4.82
N VAL A 10 -3.53 -1.01 -5.92
CA VAL A 10 -2.48 -1.84 -6.53
C VAL A 10 -2.29 -1.42 -7.99
N THR A 11 -1.07 -1.57 -8.49
CA THR A 11 -0.81 -1.29 -9.90
C THR A 11 -1.46 -2.33 -10.80
N SER A 12 -2.00 -1.88 -11.94
CA SER A 12 -2.58 -2.77 -12.94
C SER A 12 -1.64 -3.11 -14.10
N LYS A 13 -0.53 -2.39 -14.21
CA LYS A 13 0.44 -2.57 -15.29
C LYS A 13 1.43 -3.67 -14.90
N GLY A 14 1.72 -4.53 -15.88
CA GLY A 14 2.78 -5.53 -15.81
C GLY A 14 3.71 -5.39 -17.00
N LEU A 15 4.93 -5.89 -16.85
CA LEU A 15 5.94 -5.90 -17.91
C LEU A 15 6.71 -7.21 -17.86
N THR A 16 6.87 -7.89 -18.99
CA THR A 16 7.84 -8.98 -19.11
C THR A 16 9.15 -8.43 -19.65
N LEU A 17 10.24 -8.66 -18.92
CA LEU A 17 11.57 -8.21 -19.29
C LEU A 17 12.14 -9.12 -20.40
N PRO A 18 12.53 -8.58 -21.57
CA PRO A 18 12.96 -9.39 -22.72
C PRO A 18 14.20 -10.27 -22.48
N GLN A 19 15.04 -9.90 -21.50
CA GLN A 19 16.34 -10.54 -21.26
C GLN A 19 16.26 -11.67 -20.22
N SER A 20 15.40 -11.55 -19.23
CA SER A 20 15.26 -12.52 -18.13
C SER A 20 13.98 -13.35 -18.20
N GLU A 21 13.07 -13.02 -19.14
CA GLU A 21 11.69 -13.53 -19.18
C GLU A 21 10.89 -13.27 -17.89
N GLU A 22 11.43 -12.44 -16.99
CA GLU A 22 10.79 -12.10 -15.73
C GLU A 22 9.58 -11.21 -16.00
N THR A 23 8.42 -11.67 -15.59
CA THR A 23 7.24 -10.82 -15.47
C THR A 23 7.31 -10.05 -14.17
N VAL A 24 7.19 -8.72 -14.27
CA VAL A 24 7.23 -7.75 -13.18
C VAL A 24 5.84 -7.12 -13.04
N GLY A 25 5.40 -6.95 -11.80
CA GLY A 25 4.12 -6.35 -11.43
C GLY A 25 4.06 -6.07 -9.92
N ILE A 26 2.96 -6.45 -9.27
CA ILE A 26 2.80 -6.34 -7.82
C ILE A 26 3.79 -7.25 -7.08
N ILE A 27 4.22 -6.81 -5.91
CA ILE A 27 4.97 -7.60 -4.94
C ILE A 27 3.95 -8.09 -3.90
N ILE A 28 3.72 -9.40 -3.80
CA ILE A 28 2.63 -10.01 -3.00
C ILE A 28 2.59 -9.46 -1.58
N THR A 29 3.72 -9.50 -0.87
CA THR A 29 3.82 -9.07 0.54
C THR A 29 3.56 -7.57 0.72
N LYS A 30 3.83 -6.74 -0.29
CA LYS A 30 3.55 -5.29 -0.26
C LYS A 30 2.07 -4.95 -0.39
N VAL A 31 1.24 -5.94 -0.73
CA VAL A 31 -0.22 -5.83 -0.78
C VAL A 31 -0.85 -6.64 0.36
N LEU A 32 -0.35 -7.85 0.61
CA LEU A 32 -0.88 -8.77 1.62
C LEU A 32 -0.68 -8.27 3.04
N HIS A 33 0.51 -7.79 3.41
CA HIS A 33 0.76 -7.35 4.79
C HIS A 33 -0.12 -6.15 5.19
N PRO A 34 -0.25 -5.08 4.37
CA PRO A 34 -1.20 -4.01 4.65
C PRO A 34 -2.66 -4.48 4.73
N TYR A 35 -3.03 -5.50 3.94
CA TYR A 35 -4.38 -6.08 4.02
C TYR A 35 -4.62 -6.74 5.38
N ILE A 36 -3.68 -7.58 5.82
CA ILE A 36 -3.76 -8.25 7.14
C ILE A 36 -3.81 -7.20 8.26
N ASP A 37 -2.87 -6.26 8.26
CA ASP A 37 -2.77 -5.22 9.29
C ASP A 37 -4.05 -4.38 9.40
N LEU A 38 -4.68 -4.04 8.26
CA LEU A 38 -5.95 -3.30 8.23
C LEU A 38 -7.13 -4.15 8.72
N VAL A 39 -7.22 -5.40 8.29
CA VAL A 39 -8.29 -6.32 8.72
C VAL A 39 -8.20 -6.57 10.23
N ASP A 40 -6.99 -6.80 10.75
CA ASP A 40 -6.73 -6.98 12.18
C ASP A 40 -7.07 -5.72 12.99
N ALA A 41 -6.90 -4.53 12.39
CA ALA A 41 -7.36 -3.25 12.94
C ALA A 41 -8.87 -2.98 12.75
N GLY A 42 -9.63 -3.96 12.27
CA GLY A 42 -11.09 -3.91 12.15
C GLY A 42 -11.60 -3.15 10.93
N PHE A 43 -10.79 -2.98 9.88
CA PHE A 43 -11.24 -2.37 8.63
C PHE A 43 -11.87 -3.40 7.70
N GLU A 44 -12.95 -3.00 7.02
CA GLU A 44 -13.34 -3.62 5.76
C GLU A 44 -12.40 -3.13 4.66
N VAL A 45 -11.67 -4.04 4.01
CA VAL A 45 -10.64 -3.67 3.03
C VAL A 45 -11.07 -4.07 1.62
N ASP A 46 -10.97 -3.13 0.67
CA ASP A 46 -11.12 -3.40 -0.75
C ASP A 46 -9.81 -3.15 -1.49
N LEU A 47 -9.49 -4.06 -2.40
CA LEU A 47 -8.36 -3.93 -3.32
C LEU A 47 -8.86 -3.29 -4.61
N VAL A 48 -8.13 -2.34 -5.16
CA VAL A 48 -8.54 -1.60 -6.36
C VAL A 48 -7.33 -1.33 -7.25
N SER A 49 -7.49 -1.45 -8.57
CA SER A 49 -6.49 -1.03 -9.53
C SER A 49 -7.09 -0.17 -10.64
N LYS A 50 -6.24 0.47 -11.46
CA LYS A 50 -6.70 1.30 -12.57
C LYS A 50 -7.66 0.54 -13.51
N SER A 51 -7.35 -0.70 -13.86
CA SER A 51 -8.14 -1.52 -14.79
C SER A 51 -8.89 -2.68 -14.15
N GLY A 52 -8.88 -2.83 -12.83
CA GLY A 52 -9.48 -3.98 -12.12
C GLY A 52 -8.69 -5.28 -12.32
N SER A 53 -7.47 -5.20 -12.85
CA SER A 53 -6.56 -6.33 -13.05
C SER A 53 -5.21 -6.05 -12.39
N TYR A 54 -4.41 -7.10 -12.22
CA TYR A 54 -3.04 -7.02 -11.75
C TYR A 54 -2.16 -8.02 -12.49
N THR A 55 -0.86 -7.79 -12.42
CA THR A 55 0.16 -8.77 -12.77
C THR A 55 1.03 -8.97 -11.54
N VAL A 56 1.45 -10.20 -11.26
CA VAL A 56 2.35 -10.50 -10.14
C VAL A 56 3.79 -10.59 -10.64
N THR A 57 4.74 -10.09 -9.85
CA THR A 57 6.16 -10.31 -10.11
C THR A 57 6.49 -11.79 -9.90
N SER A 58 6.91 -12.47 -10.96
CA SER A 58 7.17 -13.92 -10.98
C SER A 58 8.16 -14.35 -9.88
N SER A 59 9.31 -13.69 -9.77
CA SER A 59 10.31 -13.94 -8.73
C SER A 59 9.80 -13.74 -7.30
N CYS A 60 8.77 -12.90 -7.09
CA CYS A 60 8.18 -12.70 -5.77
C CYS A 60 7.39 -13.93 -5.31
N ILE A 61 6.76 -14.67 -6.21
CA ILE A 61 6.08 -15.94 -5.87
C ILE A 61 7.11 -16.92 -5.31
N ASP A 62 8.22 -17.07 -6.03
CA ASP A 62 9.29 -18.00 -5.68
C ASP A 62 10.00 -17.65 -4.37
N LEU A 63 9.90 -16.41 -3.89
CA LEU A 63 10.48 -15.94 -2.63
C LEU A 63 9.46 -15.89 -1.47
N THR A 64 8.17 -16.06 -1.76
CA THR A 64 7.12 -16.05 -0.73
C THR A 64 7.16 -17.36 0.07
N ARG A 65 7.06 -17.30 1.40
CA ARG A 65 7.24 -18.45 2.30
C ARG A 65 6.19 -18.42 3.41
N GLY A 66 6.10 -19.52 4.16
CA GLY A 66 5.31 -19.58 5.39
C GLY A 66 3.82 -19.28 5.16
N GLU A 67 3.25 -18.46 6.04
CA GLU A 67 1.82 -18.13 5.99
C GLU A 67 1.46 -17.27 4.77
N ASP A 68 2.34 -16.35 4.36
CA ASP A 68 2.14 -15.55 3.15
C ASP A 68 1.92 -16.43 1.91
N LEU A 69 2.69 -17.51 1.80
CA LEU A 69 2.58 -18.44 0.67
C LEU A 69 1.29 -19.26 0.75
N LYS A 70 0.83 -19.63 1.96
CA LYS A 70 -0.45 -20.34 2.13
C LYS A 70 -1.62 -19.46 1.72
N ILE A 71 -1.66 -18.22 2.21
CA ILE A 71 -2.72 -17.25 1.85
C ILE A 71 -2.68 -16.97 0.33
N TRP A 72 -1.50 -16.82 -0.25
CA TRP A 72 -1.34 -16.61 -1.68
C TRP A 72 -1.87 -17.80 -2.52
N ASN A 73 -1.53 -19.02 -2.12
CA ASN A 73 -1.93 -20.23 -2.83
C ASN A 73 -3.41 -20.59 -2.61
N ASP A 74 -4.01 -20.19 -1.48
CA ASP A 74 -5.45 -20.35 -1.26
C ASP A 74 -6.24 -19.30 -2.03
N VAL A 75 -6.57 -19.63 -3.28
CA VAL A 75 -7.40 -18.80 -4.16
C VAL A 75 -8.81 -18.50 -3.61
N ASN A 76 -9.26 -19.24 -2.59
CA ASN A 76 -10.54 -19.03 -1.92
C ASN A 76 -10.42 -18.21 -0.63
N SER A 77 -9.20 -17.83 -0.21
CA SER A 77 -9.02 -16.88 0.88
C SER A 77 -9.67 -15.54 0.53
N GLU A 78 -10.15 -14.81 1.55
CA GLU A 78 -10.80 -13.51 1.34
C GLU A 78 -9.88 -12.50 0.64
N PHE A 79 -8.58 -12.52 0.99
CA PHE A 79 -7.56 -11.73 0.29
C PHE A 79 -7.51 -12.07 -1.21
N ARG A 80 -7.37 -13.35 -1.56
CA ARG A 80 -7.26 -13.77 -2.97
C ARG A 80 -8.55 -13.51 -3.75
N LYS A 81 -9.72 -13.72 -3.15
CA LYS A 81 -11.01 -13.36 -3.76
C LYS A 81 -11.08 -11.87 -4.07
N LYS A 82 -10.71 -11.01 -3.13
CA LYS A 82 -10.71 -9.55 -3.34
C LYS A 82 -9.68 -9.13 -4.39
N LEU A 83 -8.48 -9.70 -4.37
CA LEU A 83 -7.44 -9.38 -5.36
C LEU A 83 -7.82 -9.83 -6.77
N ASN A 84 -8.45 -11.01 -6.91
CA ASN A 84 -8.83 -11.58 -8.21
C ASN A 84 -10.10 -10.96 -8.80
N ASN A 85 -10.95 -10.35 -7.97
CA ASN A 85 -12.23 -9.77 -8.38
C ASN A 85 -12.31 -8.27 -8.06
N MET A 86 -11.18 -7.58 -7.98
CA MET A 86 -11.16 -6.16 -7.64
C MET A 86 -11.86 -5.31 -8.72
N PRO A 87 -12.59 -4.26 -8.33
CA PRO A 87 -13.21 -3.34 -9.27
C PRO A 87 -12.17 -2.46 -9.97
N LYS A 88 -12.58 -1.84 -11.07
CA LYS A 88 -11.82 -0.74 -11.66
C LYS A 88 -11.90 0.47 -10.76
N ALA A 89 -10.84 1.27 -10.71
CA ALA A 89 -10.84 2.53 -9.96
C ALA A 89 -11.96 3.49 -10.40
N SER A 90 -12.43 3.42 -11.64
CA SER A 90 -13.57 4.23 -12.12
C SER A 90 -14.92 3.82 -11.55
N GLU A 91 -15.04 2.64 -10.96
CA GLU A 91 -16.29 2.04 -10.47
C GLU A 91 -16.47 2.22 -8.96
N VAL A 92 -15.46 2.76 -8.27
CA VAL A 92 -15.42 2.88 -6.81
C VAL A 92 -15.71 4.31 -6.39
N ASP A 93 -16.59 4.47 -5.39
CA ASP A 93 -16.82 5.76 -4.74
C ASP A 93 -15.94 5.90 -3.49
N GLY A 94 -14.92 6.76 -3.57
CA GLY A 94 -13.99 7.00 -2.46
C GLY A 94 -14.63 7.65 -1.23
N SER A 95 -15.84 8.22 -1.34
CA SER A 95 -16.51 8.87 -0.20
C SER A 95 -16.87 7.91 0.94
N GLN A 96 -16.95 6.62 0.64
CA GLN A 96 -17.31 5.56 1.59
C GLN A 96 -16.14 5.08 2.46
N TYR A 97 -14.91 5.53 2.14
CA TYR A 97 -13.69 5.01 2.76
C TYR A 97 -13.06 6.07 3.66
N GLY A 98 -12.56 5.61 4.80
CA GLY A 98 -11.82 6.44 5.73
C GLY A 98 -10.30 6.36 5.54
N LEU A 99 -9.80 5.38 4.79
CA LEU A 99 -8.37 5.21 4.55
C LEU A 99 -8.11 4.79 3.09
N PHE A 100 -7.13 5.44 2.46
CA PHE A 100 -6.59 5.07 1.16
C PHE A 100 -5.11 4.76 1.29
N TYR A 101 -4.70 3.55 0.91
CA TYR A 101 -3.30 3.11 0.90
C TYR A 101 -2.86 2.76 -0.52
N ALA A 102 -1.86 3.47 -1.06
CA ALA A 102 -1.20 3.09 -2.31
C ALA A 102 -0.06 2.12 -2.02
N SER A 103 -0.24 0.86 -2.41
CA SER A 103 0.79 -0.17 -2.26
C SER A 103 2.02 0.15 -3.10
N GLN A 104 3.17 -0.30 -2.62
CA GLN A 104 4.45 -0.10 -3.30
C GLN A 104 4.43 -0.77 -4.69
N SER A 105 4.78 0.01 -5.71
CA SER A 105 4.97 -0.45 -7.10
C SER A 105 6.38 -0.14 -7.57
N LEU A 106 6.97 -1.01 -8.40
CA LEU A 106 8.23 -0.67 -9.07
C LEU A 106 7.99 0.41 -10.15
N PRO A 107 8.91 1.37 -10.35
CA PRO A 107 8.70 2.48 -11.28
C PRO A 107 8.33 2.07 -12.71
N GLN A 108 8.87 0.96 -13.21
CA GLN A 108 8.62 0.49 -14.58
C GLN A 108 7.18 0.04 -14.80
N VAL A 109 6.53 -0.43 -13.74
CA VAL A 109 5.18 -1.00 -13.77
C VAL A 109 4.18 -0.14 -13.02
N SER A 110 4.56 0.99 -12.44
CA SER A 110 3.60 1.90 -11.81
C SER A 110 2.74 2.62 -12.86
N ASP A 111 1.43 2.63 -12.63
CA ASP A 111 0.44 3.33 -13.45
C ASP A 111 -0.34 4.40 -12.67
N TYR A 112 0.03 4.64 -11.41
CA TYR A 112 -0.65 5.56 -10.49
C TYR A 112 -0.67 7.01 -10.98
N GLU A 113 0.41 7.49 -11.60
CA GLU A 113 0.50 8.84 -12.20
C GLU A 113 -0.58 9.07 -13.27
N THR A 114 -0.92 8.00 -14.01
CA THR A 114 -1.89 8.05 -15.10
C THR A 114 -3.27 7.51 -14.69
N SER A 115 -3.50 7.27 -13.39
CA SER A 115 -4.73 6.69 -12.87
C SER A 115 -5.60 7.76 -12.22
N SER A 116 -6.33 8.52 -13.06
CA SER A 116 -7.27 9.54 -12.57
C SER A 116 -8.35 8.96 -11.64
N GLY A 117 -8.73 7.69 -11.83
CA GLY A 117 -9.65 6.98 -10.93
C GLY A 117 -9.08 6.81 -9.53
N LEU A 118 -7.84 6.29 -9.41
CA LEU A 118 -7.20 6.11 -8.09
C LEU A 118 -6.95 7.46 -7.40
N GLN A 119 -6.50 8.47 -8.15
CA GLN A 119 -6.33 9.83 -7.64
C GLN A 119 -7.66 10.41 -7.15
N LYS A 120 -8.75 10.22 -7.91
CA LYS A 120 -10.10 10.63 -7.51
C LYS A 120 -10.54 9.97 -6.21
N ILE A 121 -10.36 8.66 -6.07
CA ILE A 121 -10.71 7.92 -4.83
C ILE A 121 -9.93 8.50 -3.65
N ALA A 122 -8.61 8.62 -3.78
CA ALA A 122 -7.76 9.15 -2.72
C ALA A 122 -8.21 10.56 -2.31
N LEU A 123 -8.48 11.43 -3.28
CA LEU A 123 -8.98 12.79 -3.03
C LEU A 123 -10.35 12.78 -2.34
N GLN A 124 -11.26 11.89 -2.74
CA GLN A 124 -12.54 11.72 -2.06
C GLN A 124 -12.34 11.30 -0.60
N VAL A 125 -11.46 10.34 -0.31
CA VAL A 125 -11.12 9.97 1.08
C VAL A 125 -10.59 11.18 1.85
N TRP A 126 -9.68 11.96 1.26
CA TRP A 126 -9.11 13.14 1.88
C TRP A 126 -10.14 14.20 2.25
N VAL A 127 -11.02 14.58 1.31
CA VAL A 127 -12.02 15.64 1.55
C VAL A 127 -13.11 15.20 2.53
N HIS A 128 -13.33 13.90 2.70
CA HIS A 128 -14.22 13.35 3.73
C HIS A 128 -13.51 13.11 5.08
N GLY A 129 -12.30 13.67 5.25
CA GLY A 129 -11.58 13.66 6.51
C GLY A 129 -10.78 12.39 6.77
N GLY A 130 -10.65 11.49 5.80
CA GLY A 130 -9.87 10.25 5.93
C GLY A 130 -8.36 10.43 5.83
N VAL A 131 -7.65 9.31 5.91
CA VAL A 131 -6.19 9.20 5.80
C VAL A 131 -5.77 8.75 4.41
N ILE A 132 -4.74 9.37 3.85
CA ILE A 132 -4.02 8.87 2.67
C ILE A 132 -2.64 8.38 3.13
N ALA A 133 -2.26 7.18 2.71
CA ALA A 133 -0.95 6.60 2.90
C ALA A 133 -0.37 6.09 1.59
N ALA A 134 0.91 6.33 1.32
CA ALA A 134 1.57 5.85 0.11
C ALA A 134 3.09 5.69 0.29
N VAL A 135 3.70 4.66 -0.29
CA VAL A 135 5.12 4.31 -0.04
C VAL A 135 5.96 4.36 -1.32
N CYS A 136 7.23 4.74 -1.18
CA CYS A 136 8.24 4.76 -2.23
C CYS A 136 7.81 5.70 -3.38
N ASP A 137 8.13 5.33 -4.61
CA ASP A 137 7.83 6.09 -5.82
C ASP A 137 6.32 6.12 -6.14
N GLY A 138 5.52 5.27 -5.46
CA GLY A 138 4.06 5.25 -5.59
C GLY A 138 3.34 6.41 -4.91
N ALA A 139 4.05 7.25 -4.15
CA ALA A 139 3.44 8.33 -3.38
C ALA A 139 3.22 9.62 -4.16
N GLU A 140 4.08 9.93 -5.13
CA GLU A 140 4.07 11.19 -5.87
C GLU A 140 2.70 11.57 -6.48
N PRO A 141 1.98 10.63 -7.13
CA PRO A 141 0.66 10.92 -7.71
C PRO A 141 -0.40 11.34 -6.69
N PHE A 142 -0.22 10.96 -5.42
CA PHE A 142 -1.20 11.17 -4.36
C PHE A 142 -0.85 12.34 -3.45
N ILE A 143 0.45 12.61 -3.22
CA ILE A 143 0.88 13.68 -2.30
C ILE A 143 0.80 15.08 -2.93
N ASN A 144 0.82 15.20 -4.26
CA ASN A 144 0.76 16.49 -4.95
C ASN A 144 -0.66 16.90 -5.36
N MET A 145 -1.68 16.18 -4.92
CA MET A 145 -3.07 16.47 -5.24
C MET A 145 -3.52 17.83 -4.64
N ILE A 146 -4.38 18.53 -5.37
CA ILE A 146 -5.03 19.75 -4.90
C ILE A 146 -6.37 19.39 -4.27
N ASP A 147 -6.58 19.83 -3.04
CA ASP A 147 -7.88 19.74 -2.37
C ASP A 147 -8.86 20.71 -3.05
N PRO A 148 -9.91 20.22 -3.72
CA PRO A 148 -10.84 21.07 -4.44
C PRO A 148 -11.70 21.93 -3.51
N SER A 149 -11.84 21.55 -2.23
CA SER A 149 -12.61 22.32 -1.25
C SER A 149 -11.86 23.57 -0.77
N THR A 150 -10.53 23.53 -0.78
CA THR A 150 -9.69 24.64 -0.30
C THR A 150 -8.89 25.32 -1.41
N GLY A 151 -8.77 24.69 -2.58
CA GLY A 151 -7.90 25.12 -3.67
C GLY A 151 -6.40 25.01 -3.36
N LYS A 152 -6.01 24.32 -2.29
CA LYS A 152 -4.62 24.20 -1.83
C LYS A 152 -4.10 22.78 -2.00
N PRO A 153 -2.78 22.57 -2.17
CA PRO A 153 -2.19 21.23 -2.11
C PRO A 153 -2.53 20.55 -0.79
N ILE A 154 -2.84 19.25 -0.82
CA ILE A 154 -3.04 18.45 0.40
C ILE A 154 -1.76 18.36 1.25
N THR A 155 -0.61 18.62 0.63
CA THR A 155 0.71 18.74 1.26
C THR A 155 1.01 20.18 1.66
N THR A 156 0.48 20.63 2.79
CA THR A 156 0.85 21.94 3.35
C THR A 156 2.05 21.80 4.29
N ARG A 157 3.24 22.25 3.82
CA ARG A 157 4.56 22.15 4.48
C ARG A 157 5.02 20.70 4.71
N LYS A 158 6.22 20.36 4.23
CA LYS A 158 6.93 19.13 4.60
C LYS A 158 7.28 19.20 6.10
N ILE A 159 6.34 18.96 7.00
CA ILE A 159 6.71 18.55 8.37
C ILE A 159 6.97 17.06 8.26
N ALA A 160 8.10 16.72 7.66
CA ALA A 160 8.49 15.33 7.51
C ALA A 160 8.92 14.83 8.90
N ILE A 161 7.97 14.36 9.71
CA ILE A 161 8.29 13.77 11.01
C ILE A 161 8.86 12.39 10.71
N LYS A 162 10.18 12.25 10.89
CA LYS A 162 10.85 10.96 10.88
C LYS A 162 10.39 10.17 12.09
N ALA A 163 9.42 9.30 11.88
CA ALA A 163 9.04 8.34 12.88
C ALA A 163 9.74 7.00 12.60
N LYS A 164 10.04 6.31 13.70
CA LYS A 164 10.96 5.18 13.73
C LYS A 164 10.18 3.95 14.18
N TYR A 165 9.72 3.14 13.23
CA TYR A 165 9.19 1.82 13.55
C TYR A 165 10.34 0.80 13.53
N ILE A 166 10.38 -0.04 14.57
CA ILE A 166 11.32 -1.15 14.67
C ILE A 166 10.50 -2.41 14.46
N MET A 167 10.55 -2.96 13.25
CA MET A 167 9.97 -4.27 12.95
C MET A 167 11.06 -5.33 13.02
N MET A 168 10.75 -6.46 13.63
CA MET A 168 11.59 -7.64 13.58
C MET A 168 11.21 -8.40 12.31
N ASN A 169 12.06 -8.37 11.28
CA ASN A 169 11.79 -9.06 10.02
C ASN A 169 11.57 -10.57 10.29
N GLU A 170 10.39 -11.10 9.95
CA GLU A 170 10.06 -12.52 10.14
C GLU A 170 10.94 -13.44 9.28
N ALA A 171 11.48 -12.93 8.17
CA ALA A 171 12.48 -13.63 7.36
C ALA A 171 13.79 -13.95 8.13
N PHE A 172 14.04 -13.33 9.30
CA PHE A 172 15.13 -13.71 10.21
C PHE A 172 14.74 -14.77 11.24
N ALA A 173 13.46 -14.90 11.57
CA ALA A 173 12.99 -15.86 12.58
C ALA A 173 12.97 -17.30 12.06
N ALA A 174 13.01 -17.48 10.73
CA ALA A 174 12.98 -18.79 10.06
C ALA A 174 14.37 -19.35 9.68
N ASP A 175 15.47 -18.91 10.30
CA ASP A 175 16.79 -19.58 10.18
C ASP A 175 16.97 -20.60 11.33
N PRO A 176 16.68 -21.90 11.12
CA PRO A 176 16.87 -22.94 12.14
C PRO A 176 18.35 -23.20 12.48
N ASN A 177 19.31 -22.60 11.76
CA ASN A 177 20.76 -22.83 11.92
C ASN A 177 21.55 -21.59 12.38
N GLY A 178 20.89 -20.49 12.75
CA GLY A 178 21.45 -19.42 13.57
C GLY A 178 22.68 -18.67 13.01
N SER A 179 22.83 -18.56 11.70
CA SER A 179 24.03 -17.94 11.09
C SER A 179 23.83 -16.52 10.58
N HIS A 180 22.59 -16.04 10.41
CA HIS A 180 22.31 -14.67 9.99
C HIS A 180 22.06 -13.72 11.17
N LYS A 181 23.14 -13.11 11.71
CA LYS A 181 23.04 -11.91 12.57
C LYS A 181 22.62 -10.69 11.73
N GLY A 182 21.34 -10.57 11.41
CA GLY A 182 20.75 -9.38 10.81
C GLY A 182 20.74 -8.20 11.76
N LYS A 183 21.09 -7.01 11.27
CA LYS A 183 20.91 -5.76 12.02
C LYS A 183 19.40 -5.51 12.20
N ARG A 184 18.99 -5.03 13.39
CA ARG A 184 17.67 -4.41 13.61
C ARG A 184 17.49 -3.29 12.61
N GLU A 185 16.63 -3.49 11.62
CA GLU A 185 16.45 -2.53 10.55
C GLU A 185 15.45 -1.47 10.98
N VAL A 186 15.84 -0.22 10.82
CA VAL A 186 15.05 0.94 11.21
C VAL A 186 14.47 1.52 9.95
N ASP A 187 13.17 1.33 9.78
CA ASP A 187 12.46 1.96 8.69
C ASP A 187 12.19 3.43 9.02
N THR A 188 12.45 4.28 8.02
CA THR A 188 12.19 5.72 8.12
C THR A 188 10.98 6.02 7.24
N PHE A 189 9.91 6.51 7.85
CA PHE A 189 8.80 7.09 7.13
C PHE A 189 8.66 8.57 7.48
N TRP A 190 7.96 9.28 6.61
CA TRP A 190 7.70 10.70 6.70
C TRP A 190 6.19 10.89 6.79
N VAL A 191 5.69 11.13 7.99
CA VAL A 191 4.37 11.76 8.13
C VAL A 191 4.52 13.15 7.52
N ILE A 192 3.73 13.54 6.51
CA ILE A 192 3.80 14.89 5.92
C ILE A 192 2.86 15.83 6.68
N ASN A 193 1.70 15.32 7.08
CA ASN A 193 0.77 15.95 8.03
C ASN A 193 -0.07 14.86 8.74
N GLU A 194 -0.97 15.26 9.63
CA GLU A 194 -1.77 14.34 10.47
C GLU A 194 -2.59 13.30 9.70
N ARG A 195 -2.89 13.52 8.41
CA ARG A 195 -3.73 12.63 7.58
C ARG A 195 -3.06 12.14 6.30
N LEU A 196 -1.81 12.55 6.06
CA LEU A 196 -1.05 12.19 4.87
C LEU A 196 0.27 11.54 5.28
N ILE A 197 0.34 10.23 5.08
CA ILE A 197 1.47 9.40 5.45
C ILE A 197 2.24 9.03 4.19
N THR A 198 3.54 9.29 4.17
CA THR A 198 4.41 8.72 3.14
C THR A 198 5.67 8.13 3.73
N GLY A 199 6.39 7.33 2.96
CA GLY A 199 7.68 6.79 3.35
C GLY A 199 8.60 6.67 2.16
N SER A 200 9.89 6.94 2.37
CA SER A 200 10.93 6.71 1.38
C SER A 200 11.96 5.72 1.90
N GLY A 201 12.66 5.03 0.99
CA GLY A 201 13.72 4.08 1.33
C GLY A 201 13.19 2.68 1.70
N ARG A 202 13.86 2.01 2.65
CA ARG A 202 13.58 0.61 3.04
C ARG A 202 12.26 0.38 3.79
N CYS A 203 11.46 1.44 3.98
CA CYS A 203 10.18 1.38 4.68
C CYS A 203 9.32 0.22 4.19
N THR A 204 9.02 -0.71 5.10
CA THR A 204 8.12 -1.84 4.84
C THR A 204 6.67 -1.37 4.73
N ALA A 205 5.85 -2.15 4.01
CA ALA A 205 4.44 -1.83 3.82
C ALA A 205 3.70 -1.74 5.17
N THR A 206 4.08 -2.58 6.13
CA THR A 206 3.61 -2.59 7.52
C THR A 206 3.94 -1.30 8.28
N CYS A 207 5.15 -0.76 8.19
CA CYS A 207 5.48 0.49 8.88
C CYS A 207 4.58 1.66 8.40
N ALA A 208 4.29 1.72 7.11
CA ALA A 208 3.43 2.74 6.54
C ALA A 208 1.96 2.57 6.95
N ILE A 209 1.46 1.33 7.03
CA ILE A 209 0.07 1.09 7.43
C ILE A 209 -0.13 1.32 8.93
N MET A 210 0.83 0.95 9.78
CA MET A 210 0.79 1.25 11.22
C MET A 210 0.75 2.77 11.47
N ALA A 211 1.53 3.54 10.73
CA ALA A 211 1.47 5.00 10.76
C ALA A 211 0.10 5.54 10.31
N ALA A 212 -0.48 4.94 9.28
CA ALA A 212 -1.81 5.32 8.79
C ALA A 212 -2.91 5.01 9.80
N LEU A 213 -2.80 3.88 10.52
CA LEU A 213 -3.71 3.50 11.60
C LEU A 213 -3.60 4.45 12.79
N ASP A 214 -2.39 4.77 13.25
CA ASP A 214 -2.16 5.74 14.34
C ASP A 214 -2.68 7.14 13.98
N ALA A 215 -2.53 7.55 12.71
CA ALA A 215 -3.14 8.79 12.21
C ALA A 215 -4.67 8.71 12.19
N PHE A 216 -5.23 7.59 11.75
CA PHE A 216 -6.67 7.37 11.64
C PHE A 216 -7.36 7.37 13.01
N ASP A 217 -6.75 6.75 14.02
CA ASP A 217 -7.31 6.65 15.37
C ASP A 217 -7.33 8.01 16.12
N LYS A 218 -6.66 9.03 15.57
CA LYS A 218 -6.66 10.41 16.10
C LYS A 218 -7.73 11.31 15.48
N LEU A 219 -8.54 10.80 14.53
CA LEU A 219 -9.56 11.54 13.77
C LEU A 219 -10.94 11.61 14.44
#